data_AF-A0A1V5C016-F1
#
_entry.id   AF-A0A1V5C016-F1
#
_cell.length_a   1.000
_cell.length_b   1.000
_cell.length_c   1.000
_cell.angle_alpha   90.00
_cell.angle_beta   90.00
_cell.angle_gamma   90.00
#
_symmetry.space_group_name_H-M   'P 1'
#
loop_
_entity.id
_entity.type
_entity.pdbx_description
1 polymer ?
#
loop_
_entity_poly.entity_id
_entity_poly.type
_entity_poly.pdbx_seq_one_letter_code
_entity_poly.pdbx_strand_id
1 'polypeptide(L)'
;MAILNNFGGGYTLLRWITPIAWQRVTQPFAGNHGWGLLYCAVFAAVPAVIAYVLSARRDLGAGVFWARSGPPEAVSHLSSPLALAWRLHKRSLIGWLVGTILYIVVFAAISPGLSNAGGMSDWLSNLGGTSWSDEVGLGYVFISISIYLISLFVAVYTMTAVLRLKKEENEGRAEMLVDKQVSRIRWMSSHLIVASLCSAALLLAVGIAGGLVYGLAAGDLNNEFWHIFGMSVSKIPPVWILLGVTALLYG
;
A
#
# COMPACT_ATOMS: atom_id res chain seq x y z
N MET A 1 2.80 7.20 -22.96
CA MET A 1 1.37 7.38 -23.30
C MET A 1 0.43 7.58 -22.10
N ALA A 2 0.63 6.95 -20.93
CA ALA A 2 -0.25 7.19 -19.74
C ALA A 2 0.18 8.37 -18.85
N ILE A 3 1.45 8.79 -18.90
CA ILE A 3 1.98 9.99 -18.22
C ILE A 3 1.48 11.30 -18.90
N LEU A 4 0.90 11.20 -20.11
CA LEU A 4 0.49 12.35 -20.93
C LEU A 4 -0.78 13.08 -20.45
N ASN A 5 -1.63 12.47 -19.63
CA ASN A 5 -2.96 13.04 -19.38
C ASN A 5 -3.01 14.05 -18.21
N ASN A 6 -2.04 13.99 -17.28
CA ASN A 6 -2.03 14.87 -16.10
C ASN A 6 -1.29 16.19 -16.32
N PHE A 7 -0.25 16.21 -17.16
CA PHE A 7 0.53 17.42 -17.42
C PHE A 7 0.25 18.06 -18.79
N GLY A 8 -0.22 17.29 -19.78
CA GLY A 8 -0.45 17.79 -21.15
C GLY A 8 -1.88 18.23 -21.49
N GLY A 9 -2.82 18.23 -20.53
CA GLY A 9 -4.19 18.70 -20.78
C GLY A 9 -5.00 17.85 -21.79
N GLY A 10 -4.73 16.55 -21.88
CA GLY A 10 -5.45 15.67 -22.82
C GLY A 10 -6.95 15.54 -22.54
N TYR A 11 -7.78 15.61 -23.59
CA TYR A 11 -9.24 15.39 -23.53
C TYR A 11 -9.64 13.91 -23.54
N THR A 12 -8.78 13.00 -23.08
CA THR A 12 -9.06 11.56 -23.14
C THR A 12 -10.10 11.13 -22.11
N LEU A 13 -10.84 10.05 -22.40
CA LEU A 13 -11.85 9.47 -21.49
C LEU A 13 -11.29 9.16 -20.08
N LEU A 14 -9.99 8.87 -19.96
CA LEU A 14 -9.34 8.58 -18.68
C LEU A 14 -9.44 9.72 -17.65
N ARG A 15 -9.63 10.97 -18.08
CA ARG A 15 -9.75 12.12 -17.17
C ARG A 15 -11.00 12.05 -16.28
N TRP A 16 -12.05 11.39 -16.76
CA TRP A 16 -13.29 11.21 -16.01
C TRP A 16 -13.21 10.08 -15.00
N ILE A 17 -12.31 9.11 -15.18
CA ILE A 17 -12.16 7.96 -14.28
C ILE A 17 -11.14 8.28 -13.17
N THR A 18 -10.16 9.13 -13.44
CA THR A 18 -9.04 9.39 -12.52
C THR A 18 -9.40 10.52 -11.55
N PRO A 19 -9.54 10.28 -10.23
CA PRO A 19 -9.97 11.31 -9.27
C PRO A 19 -9.04 12.54 -9.24
N ILE A 20 -7.74 12.35 -9.48
CA ILE A 20 -6.79 13.48 -9.49
C ILE A 20 -7.03 14.46 -10.64
N ALA A 21 -7.70 14.03 -11.71
CA ALA A 21 -8.06 14.89 -12.83
C ALA A 21 -9.36 15.65 -12.57
N TRP A 22 -10.17 15.25 -11.58
CA TRP A 22 -11.47 15.87 -11.33
C TRP A 22 -11.36 17.34 -10.93
N GLN A 23 -10.30 17.74 -10.22
CA GLN A 23 -10.02 19.15 -9.93
C GLN A 23 -9.89 20.01 -11.21
N ARG A 24 -9.38 19.43 -12.30
CA ARG A 24 -9.26 20.09 -13.61
C ARG A 24 -10.57 20.01 -14.40
N VAL A 25 -11.32 18.93 -14.25
CA VAL A 25 -12.58 18.68 -14.97
C VAL A 25 -13.72 19.54 -14.41
N THR A 26 -13.78 19.75 -13.10
CA THR A 26 -14.82 20.59 -12.45
C THR A 26 -14.58 22.07 -12.65
N GLN A 27 -13.37 22.47 -13.11
CA GLN A 27 -12.98 23.85 -13.41
C GLN A 27 -13.52 24.87 -12.40
N PRO A 28 -13.22 24.71 -11.10
CA PRO A 28 -13.66 25.67 -10.12
C PRO A 28 -13.12 27.05 -10.52
N PHE A 29 -13.97 28.06 -10.50
CA PHE A 29 -13.66 29.46 -10.88
C PHE A 29 -13.57 29.77 -12.39
N ALA A 30 -13.83 28.82 -13.30
CA ALA A 30 -13.85 29.09 -14.75
C ALA A 30 -15.26 29.37 -15.32
N GLY A 31 -16.21 29.80 -14.49
CA GLY A 31 -17.62 30.04 -14.88
C GLY A 31 -18.57 28.95 -14.39
N ASN A 32 -19.74 28.82 -15.03
CA ASN A 32 -20.83 27.95 -14.59
C ASN A 32 -20.75 26.53 -15.17
N HIS A 33 -19.74 25.75 -14.76
CA HIS A 33 -19.48 24.39 -15.24
C HIS A 33 -19.84 23.31 -14.20
N GLY A 34 -21.01 23.44 -13.57
CA GLY A 34 -21.45 22.55 -12.46
C GLY A 34 -21.73 21.09 -12.84
N TRP A 35 -21.86 20.77 -14.13
CA TRP A 35 -22.20 19.41 -14.60
C TRP A 35 -21.16 18.35 -14.19
N GLY A 36 -19.89 18.74 -14.03
CA GLY A 36 -18.84 17.85 -13.53
C GLY A 36 -19.14 17.30 -12.13
N LEU A 37 -19.84 18.07 -11.28
CA LEU A 37 -20.23 17.64 -9.93
C LEU A 37 -21.31 16.55 -9.98
N LEU A 38 -22.23 16.59 -10.94
CA LEU A 38 -23.22 15.52 -11.13
C LEU A 38 -22.53 14.20 -11.49
N TYR A 39 -21.52 14.24 -12.36
CA TYR A 39 -20.72 13.05 -12.66
C TYR A 39 -20.05 12.49 -11.40
N CYS A 40 -19.39 13.33 -10.60
CA CYS A 40 -18.76 12.91 -9.34
C CYS A 40 -19.80 12.32 -8.37
N ALA A 41 -20.99 12.93 -8.27
CA ALA A 41 -22.08 12.44 -7.42
C ALA A 41 -22.61 11.09 -7.88
N VAL A 42 -22.85 10.90 -9.19
CA VAL A 42 -23.28 9.61 -9.76
C VAL A 42 -22.21 8.55 -9.56
N PHE A 43 -20.95 8.88 -9.85
CA PHE A 43 -19.84 7.96 -9.68
C PHE A 43 -19.66 7.51 -8.22
N ALA A 44 -19.91 8.39 -7.25
CA ALA A 44 -19.90 8.05 -5.83
C ALA A 44 -21.17 7.28 -5.39
N ALA A 45 -22.34 7.62 -5.93
CA ALA A 45 -23.61 7.00 -5.59
C ALA A 45 -23.69 5.54 -6.05
N VAL A 46 -23.16 5.21 -7.22
CA VAL A 46 -23.18 3.83 -7.77
C VAL A 46 -22.56 2.80 -6.80
N PRO A 47 -21.30 2.92 -6.35
CA PRO A 47 -20.72 1.97 -5.40
C PRO A 47 -21.42 2.02 -4.03
N ALA A 48 -21.92 3.18 -3.59
CA ALA A 48 -22.69 3.29 -2.34
C ALA A 48 -24.00 2.48 -2.40
N VAL A 49 -24.74 2.58 -3.51
CA VAL A 49 -25.96 1.80 -3.74
C VAL A 49 -25.64 0.32 -3.87
N ILE A 50 -24.60 -0.06 -4.62
CA ILE A 50 -24.16 -1.45 -4.72
C ILE A 50 -23.81 -2.01 -3.34
N ALA A 51 -23.04 -1.28 -2.54
CA ALA A 51 -22.67 -1.68 -1.18
C ALA A 51 -23.91 -1.84 -0.28
N TYR A 52 -24.87 -0.91 -0.36
CA TYR A 52 -26.13 -0.99 0.39
C TYR A 52 -26.96 -2.22 0.00
N VAL A 53 -27.15 -2.45 -1.30
CA VAL A 53 -27.91 -3.62 -1.81
C VAL A 53 -27.24 -4.93 -1.42
N LEU A 54 -25.91 -5.01 -1.52
CA LEU A 54 -25.16 -6.19 -1.09
C LEU A 54 -25.25 -6.40 0.42
N SER A 55 -25.18 -5.33 1.21
CA SER A 55 -25.33 -5.39 2.67
C SER A 55 -26.72 -5.86 3.09
N ALA A 56 -27.77 -5.41 2.41
CA ALA A 56 -29.16 -5.80 2.70
C ALA A 56 -29.47 -7.26 2.33
N ARG A 57 -28.73 -7.85 1.37
CA ARG A 57 -28.90 -9.25 0.92
C ARG A 57 -27.95 -10.23 1.59
N ARG A 58 -26.95 -9.75 2.34
CA ARG A 58 -25.93 -10.58 2.97
C ARG A 58 -26.36 -10.94 4.38
N ASP A 59 -26.48 -12.24 4.65
CA ASP A 59 -26.73 -12.73 6.00
C ASP A 59 -25.62 -12.26 6.96
N LEU A 60 -26.00 -11.98 8.21
CA LEU A 60 -25.07 -11.52 9.24
C LEU A 60 -23.98 -12.57 9.47
N GLY A 61 -22.72 -12.18 9.20
CA GLY A 61 -21.56 -13.06 9.30
C GLY A 61 -21.25 -13.88 8.05
N ALA A 62 -22.12 -13.90 7.03
CA ALA A 62 -21.85 -14.59 5.76
C ALA A 62 -21.06 -13.71 4.78
N GLY A 63 -20.30 -14.34 3.90
CA GLY A 63 -19.70 -13.68 2.73
C GLY A 63 -20.72 -13.58 1.59
N VAL A 64 -20.58 -12.56 0.73
CA VAL A 64 -21.37 -12.46 -0.52
C VAL A 64 -21.00 -13.58 -1.50
N PHE A 65 -19.75 -14.05 -1.43
CA PHE A 65 -19.25 -15.12 -2.27
C PHE A 65 -19.31 -16.46 -1.54
N TRP A 66 -19.66 -17.51 -2.30
CA TRP A 66 -19.66 -18.89 -1.84
C TRP A 66 -18.33 -19.28 -1.22
N ALA A 67 -18.38 -19.83 0.00
CA ALA A 67 -17.23 -20.47 0.60
C ALA A 67 -16.94 -21.75 -0.19
N ARG A 68 -15.76 -21.82 -0.84
CA ARG A 68 -15.33 -23.05 -1.49
C ARG A 68 -15.06 -24.11 -0.42
N SER A 69 -15.66 -25.29 -0.58
CA SER A 69 -15.29 -26.48 0.19
C SER A 69 -13.79 -26.71 0.00
N GLY A 70 -13.05 -26.67 1.11
CA GLY A 70 -11.63 -27.00 1.09
C GLY A 70 -11.42 -28.49 0.79
N PRO A 71 -10.16 -28.92 0.56
CA PRO A 71 -9.84 -30.34 0.47
C PRO A 71 -10.34 -31.11 1.69
N PRO A 72 -10.80 -32.35 1.53
CA PRO A 72 -11.35 -33.18 2.62
C PRO A 72 -10.31 -33.51 3.69
N GLU A 73 -9.02 -33.53 3.32
CA GLU A 73 -7.90 -33.76 4.24
C GLU A 73 -6.99 -32.54 4.29
N ALA A 74 -6.56 -32.17 5.50
CA ALA A 74 -5.58 -31.12 5.69
C ALA A 74 -4.18 -31.65 5.35
N VAL A 75 -3.50 -31.02 4.40
CA VAL A 75 -2.08 -31.27 4.11
C VAL A 75 -1.23 -31.07 5.36
N SER A 76 -0.24 -31.95 5.58
CA SER A 76 0.53 -32.06 6.84
C SER A 76 1.20 -30.75 7.29
N HIS A 77 1.57 -29.87 6.35
CA HIS A 77 2.16 -28.56 6.67
C HIS A 77 1.17 -27.54 7.25
N LEU A 78 -0.15 -27.79 7.19
CA LEU A 78 -1.19 -26.95 7.83
C LEU A 78 -1.42 -27.26 9.31
N SER A 79 -0.64 -28.18 9.90
CA SER A 79 -0.75 -28.58 11.31
C SER A 79 -0.12 -27.58 12.29
N SER A 80 0.55 -26.52 11.82
CA SER A 80 1.26 -25.57 12.68
C SER A 80 0.55 -24.21 12.81
N PRO A 81 0.65 -23.53 13.98
CA PRO A 81 0.16 -22.16 14.15
C PRO A 81 0.75 -21.17 13.14
N LEU A 82 2.01 -21.39 12.73
CA LEU A 82 2.69 -20.58 11.72
C LEU A 82 2.05 -20.73 10.33
N ALA A 83 1.67 -21.94 9.94
CA ALA A 83 1.00 -22.18 8.67
C ALA A 83 -0.40 -21.55 8.65
N LEU A 84 -1.11 -21.57 9.78
CA LEU A 84 -2.38 -20.87 9.94
C LEU A 84 -2.19 -19.35 9.80
N ALA A 85 -1.23 -18.77 10.53
CA ALA A 85 -0.90 -17.35 10.45
C ALA A 85 -0.56 -16.94 9.00
N TRP A 86 0.31 -17.70 8.32
CA TRP A 86 0.63 -17.45 6.90
C TRP A 86 -0.62 -17.49 6.01
N ARG A 87 -1.48 -18.50 6.17
CA ARG A 87 -2.71 -18.63 5.39
C ARG A 87 -3.66 -17.45 5.59
N LEU A 88 -3.72 -16.90 6.81
CA LEU A 88 -4.51 -15.72 7.12
C LEU A 88 -3.90 -14.47 6.46
N HIS A 89 -2.59 -14.26 6.56
CA HIS A 89 -1.92 -13.05 6.08
C HIS A 89 -1.78 -13.00 4.56
N LYS A 90 -1.57 -14.13 3.87
CA LYS A 90 -1.22 -14.17 2.43
C LYS A 90 -2.18 -13.39 1.53
N ARG A 91 -3.49 -13.42 1.81
CA ARG A 91 -4.49 -12.71 0.99
C ARG A 91 -4.39 -11.20 1.15
N SER A 92 -4.16 -10.76 2.40
CA SER A 92 -3.90 -9.34 2.68
C SER A 92 -2.60 -8.91 2.01
N LEU A 93 -1.53 -9.69 2.18
CA LEU A 93 -0.22 -9.42 1.59
C LEU A 93 -0.29 -9.17 0.08
N ILE A 94 -1.07 -9.95 -0.68
CA ILE A 94 -1.23 -9.74 -2.13
C ILE A 94 -1.83 -8.36 -2.43
N GLY A 95 -2.88 -7.96 -1.71
CA GLY A 95 -3.49 -6.63 -1.89
C GLY A 95 -2.52 -5.49 -1.58
N TRP A 96 -1.77 -5.62 -0.48
CA TRP A 96 -0.75 -4.65 -0.10
C TRP A 96 0.41 -4.61 -1.11
N LEU A 97 0.86 -5.76 -1.61
CA LEU A 97 1.90 -5.84 -2.65
C LEU A 97 1.49 -5.09 -3.92
N VAL A 98 0.26 -5.31 -4.40
CA VAL A 98 -0.23 -4.62 -5.59
C VAL A 98 -0.25 -3.11 -5.36
N GLY A 99 -0.78 -2.66 -4.22
CA GLY A 99 -0.84 -1.23 -3.89
C GLY A 99 0.53 -0.57 -3.78
N THR A 100 1.48 -1.20 -3.07
CA THR A 100 2.82 -0.63 -2.87
C THR A 100 3.66 -0.64 -4.14
N ILE A 101 3.54 -1.69 -4.97
CA ILE A 101 4.21 -1.75 -6.28
C ILE A 101 3.65 -0.69 -7.22
N LEU A 102 2.32 -0.58 -7.34
CA LEU A 102 1.71 0.44 -8.19
C LEU A 102 2.12 1.86 -7.77
N TYR A 103 2.15 2.13 -6.47
CA TYR A 103 2.64 3.39 -5.94
C TYR A 103 4.09 3.64 -6.36
N ILE A 104 5.03 2.76 -5.99
CA ILE A 104 6.45 3.06 -6.20
C ILE A 104 6.81 3.14 -7.69
N VAL A 105 6.19 2.32 -8.54
CA VAL A 105 6.41 2.35 -10.00
C VAL A 105 6.06 3.72 -10.57
N VAL A 106 4.93 4.30 -10.17
CA VAL A 106 4.52 5.63 -10.67
C VAL A 106 5.49 6.70 -10.21
N PHE A 107 5.82 6.72 -8.92
CA PHE A 107 6.70 7.76 -8.36
C PHE A 107 8.15 7.62 -8.85
N ALA A 108 8.68 6.40 -8.94
CA ALA A 108 10.01 6.13 -9.49
C ALA A 108 10.13 6.56 -10.97
N ALA A 109 9.10 6.32 -11.79
CA ALA A 109 9.13 6.67 -13.20
C ALA A 109 9.19 8.18 -13.46
N ILE A 110 8.58 8.98 -12.59
CA ILE A 110 8.52 10.45 -12.75
C ILE A 110 9.68 11.16 -12.06
N SER A 111 10.33 10.52 -11.08
CA SER A 111 11.33 11.16 -10.22
C SER A 111 12.50 11.76 -11.01
N PRO A 112 13.14 11.06 -11.99
CA PRO A 112 14.27 11.64 -12.72
C PRO A 112 13.92 12.89 -13.54
N GLY A 113 12.68 13.02 -13.99
CA GLY A 113 12.22 14.17 -14.79
C GLY A 113 11.93 15.44 -13.98
N LEU A 114 11.93 15.34 -12.65
CA LEU A 114 11.48 16.41 -11.76
C LEU A 114 12.49 17.55 -11.61
N SER A 115 13.78 17.28 -11.87
CA SER A 115 14.85 18.30 -11.91
C SER A 115 14.60 19.38 -12.95
N ASN A 116 13.80 19.09 -13.97
CA ASN A 116 13.46 20.02 -15.06
C ASN A 116 12.09 20.70 -14.89
N ALA A 117 11.35 20.39 -13.81
CA ALA A 117 9.99 20.86 -13.59
C ALA A 117 9.95 21.99 -12.56
N GLY A 118 10.09 23.24 -13.03
CA GLY A 118 10.28 24.43 -12.18
C GLY A 118 9.18 24.73 -11.15
N GLY A 119 7.96 24.18 -11.26
CA GLY A 119 6.93 24.38 -10.24
C GLY A 119 7.04 23.44 -9.03
N MET A 120 7.59 22.24 -9.22
CA MET A 120 7.76 21.24 -8.16
C MET A 120 9.10 21.41 -7.43
N SER A 121 10.10 21.99 -8.10
CA SER A 121 11.40 22.33 -7.52
C SER A 121 11.26 23.22 -6.30
N ASP A 122 10.46 24.29 -6.39
CA ASP A 122 10.33 25.26 -5.31
C ASP A 122 9.67 24.66 -4.07
N TRP A 123 8.66 23.80 -4.26
CA TRP A 123 8.03 23.09 -3.14
C TRP A 123 9.00 22.11 -2.47
N LEU A 124 9.77 21.36 -3.26
CA LEU A 124 10.76 20.41 -2.73
C LEU A 124 11.94 21.11 -2.03
N SER A 125 12.46 22.19 -2.60
CA SER A 125 13.53 22.99 -1.99
C SER A 125 13.09 23.64 -0.67
N ASN A 126 11.81 24.00 -0.53
CA ASN A 126 11.27 24.47 0.75
C ASN A 126 11.14 23.37 1.81
N LEU A 127 10.92 22.11 1.41
CA LEU A 127 10.84 20.97 2.34
C LEU A 127 12.21 20.44 2.77
N GLY A 128 13.16 20.37 1.83
CA GLY A 128 14.50 19.82 2.06
C GLY A 128 15.57 20.85 2.44
N GLY A 129 15.28 22.14 2.28
CA GLY A 129 16.28 23.21 2.28
C GLY A 129 17.00 23.30 0.93
N THR A 130 17.38 24.52 0.54
CA THR A 130 18.00 24.78 -0.77
C THR A 130 19.35 24.07 -0.94
N SER A 131 20.08 23.82 0.14
CA SER A 131 21.36 23.09 0.08
C SER A 131 21.21 21.62 -0.35
N TRP A 132 20.14 20.95 0.07
CA TRP A 132 19.93 19.53 -0.25
C TRP A 132 19.48 19.33 -1.71
N SER A 133 18.71 20.27 -2.27
CA SER A 133 18.27 20.18 -3.67
C SER A 133 19.42 20.35 -4.66
N ASP A 134 20.40 21.21 -4.33
CA ASP A 134 21.53 21.51 -5.21
C ASP A 134 22.61 20.41 -5.16
N GLU A 135 22.80 19.77 -4.01
CA GLU A 135 23.82 18.72 -3.84
C GLU A 135 23.38 17.32 -4.30
N VAL A 136 22.11 16.96 -4.08
CA VAL A 136 21.61 15.57 -4.28
C VAL A 136 20.72 15.46 -5.53
N GLY A 137 20.11 16.56 -5.95
CA GLY A 137 19.17 16.60 -7.06
C GLY A 137 17.72 16.29 -6.67
N LEU A 138 16.79 17.06 -7.23
CA LEU A 138 15.37 17.03 -6.88
C LEU A 138 14.70 15.66 -7.11
N GLY A 139 15.14 14.90 -8.12
CA GLY A 139 14.60 13.56 -8.37
C GLY A 139 14.86 12.58 -7.23
N TYR A 140 16.06 12.64 -6.65
CA TYR A 140 16.44 11.85 -5.48
C TYR A 140 15.69 12.27 -4.22
N VAL A 141 15.50 13.57 -4.01
CA VAL A 141 14.68 14.07 -2.88
C VAL A 141 13.26 13.53 -2.99
N PHE A 142 12.66 13.61 -4.18
CA PHE A 142 11.29 13.19 -4.40
C PHE A 142 11.08 11.68 -4.23
N ILE A 143 11.98 10.84 -4.77
CA ILE A 143 11.90 9.39 -4.56
C ILE A 143 12.16 9.01 -3.10
N SER A 144 13.05 9.74 -2.41
CA SER A 144 13.32 9.53 -0.98
C SER A 144 12.09 9.80 -0.12
N ILE A 145 11.38 10.91 -0.36
CA ILE A 145 10.11 11.24 0.30
C ILE A 145 9.06 10.16 -0.03
N SER A 146 9.02 9.72 -1.30
CA SER A 146 8.09 8.68 -1.74
C SER A 146 8.31 7.35 -1.02
N ILE A 147 9.58 6.94 -0.85
CA ILE A 147 9.97 5.74 -0.09
C ILE A 147 9.66 5.90 1.41
N TYR A 148 9.90 7.09 1.96
CA TYR A 148 9.50 7.38 3.33
C TYR A 148 7.99 7.20 3.53
N LEU A 149 7.17 7.83 2.68
CA LEU A 149 5.71 7.72 2.76
C LEU A 149 5.24 6.28 2.60
N ILE A 150 5.71 5.53 1.60
CA ILE A 150 5.28 4.14 1.41
C ILE A 150 5.72 3.25 2.57
N SER A 151 6.85 3.55 3.23
CA SER A 151 7.27 2.81 4.43
C SER A 151 6.32 3.04 5.62
N LEU A 152 5.71 4.23 5.75
CA LEU A 152 4.66 4.48 6.74
C LEU A 152 3.42 3.63 6.44
N PHE A 153 3.02 3.49 5.17
CA PHE A 153 1.93 2.58 4.78
C PHE A 153 2.26 1.12 5.10
N VAL A 154 3.51 0.68 4.90
CA VAL A 154 3.94 -0.66 5.31
C VAL A 154 3.93 -0.82 6.84
N ALA A 155 4.20 0.24 7.60
CA ALA A 155 4.00 0.20 9.06
C ALA A 155 2.51 0.07 9.44
N VAL A 156 1.60 0.71 8.72
CA VAL A 156 0.15 0.48 8.91
C VAL A 156 -0.22 -0.97 8.60
N TYR A 157 0.40 -1.59 7.59
CA TYR A 157 0.25 -3.03 7.36
C TYR A 157 0.67 -3.87 8.57
N THR A 158 1.81 -3.59 9.20
CA THR A 158 2.23 -4.34 10.40
C THR A 158 1.30 -4.10 11.59
N MET A 159 0.80 -2.88 11.76
CA MET A 159 -0.18 -2.56 12.81
C MET A 159 -1.49 -3.32 12.61
N THR A 160 -2.04 -3.31 11.39
CA THR A 160 -3.28 -4.05 11.06
C THR A 160 -3.08 -5.57 11.16
N ALA A 161 -1.88 -6.06 10.85
CA ALA A 161 -1.49 -7.45 11.06
C ALA A 161 -1.52 -7.85 12.54
N VAL A 162 -1.02 -7.01 13.45
CA VAL A 162 -1.10 -7.24 14.91
C VAL A 162 -2.53 -7.15 15.41
N LEU A 163 -3.28 -6.11 15.02
CA LEU A 163 -4.68 -5.93 15.43
C LEU A 163 -5.61 -7.05 14.93
N ARG A 164 -5.17 -7.86 13.97
CA ARG A 164 -5.88 -9.06 13.57
C ARG A 164 -5.95 -10.09 14.70
N LEU A 165 -4.93 -10.19 15.55
CA LEU A 165 -4.96 -11.05 16.75
C LEU A 165 -6.18 -10.72 17.62
N LYS A 166 -6.42 -9.42 17.85
CA LYS A 166 -7.61 -8.92 18.58
C LYS A 166 -8.91 -9.38 17.94
N LYS A 167 -8.97 -9.37 16.61
CA LYS A 167 -10.15 -9.82 15.87
C LYS A 167 -10.37 -11.32 16.02
N GLU A 168 -9.31 -12.13 15.98
CA GLU A 168 -9.39 -13.58 16.20
C GLU A 168 -9.84 -13.91 17.64
N GLU A 169 -9.45 -13.12 18.63
CA GLU A 169 -9.94 -13.24 20.01
C GLU A 169 -11.40 -12.83 20.15
N ASN A 170 -11.79 -11.66 19.67
CA ASN A 170 -13.16 -11.15 19.76
C ASN A 170 -14.18 -12.05 19.04
N GLU A 171 -13.76 -12.76 17.99
CA GLU A 171 -14.61 -13.69 17.24
C GLU A 171 -14.56 -15.13 17.81
N GLY A 172 -13.96 -15.33 18.99
CA GLY A 172 -13.92 -16.61 19.72
C GLY A 172 -13.01 -17.69 19.10
N ARG A 173 -12.30 -17.38 18.02
CA ARG A 173 -11.45 -18.36 17.30
C ARG A 173 -10.15 -18.66 18.02
N ALA A 174 -9.64 -17.71 18.80
CA ALA A 174 -8.46 -17.93 19.63
C ALA A 174 -8.69 -19.04 20.68
N GLU A 175 -9.89 -19.09 21.28
CA GLU A 175 -10.23 -20.09 22.29
C GLU A 175 -10.24 -21.52 21.72
N MET A 176 -10.75 -21.69 20.50
CA MET A 176 -10.74 -22.97 19.78
C MET A 176 -9.33 -23.52 19.50
N LEU A 177 -8.31 -22.63 19.44
CA LEU A 177 -6.92 -23.00 19.18
C LEU A 177 -6.16 -23.32 20.47
N VAL A 178 -6.41 -22.57 21.54
CA VAL A 178 -5.76 -22.79 22.84
C VAL A 178 -6.19 -24.12 23.46
N ASP A 179 -7.43 -24.55 23.19
CA ASP A 179 -7.93 -25.87 23.58
C ASP A 179 -7.11 -27.03 22.98
N LYS A 180 -6.40 -26.80 21.86
CA LYS A 180 -5.55 -27.79 21.18
C LYS A 180 -4.08 -27.80 21.64
N GLN A 181 -3.82 -27.56 22.92
CA GLN A 181 -2.45 -27.53 23.51
C GLN A 181 -1.48 -26.51 22.89
N VAL A 182 -1.98 -25.44 22.25
CA VAL A 182 -1.13 -24.36 21.73
C VAL A 182 -1.02 -23.26 22.77
N SER A 183 0.21 -22.92 23.21
CA SER A 183 0.41 -21.81 24.13
C SER A 183 0.11 -20.46 23.46
N ARG A 184 -0.44 -19.50 24.23
CA ARG A 184 -0.74 -18.14 23.77
C ARG A 184 0.50 -17.45 23.17
N ILE A 185 1.66 -17.64 23.78
CA ILE A 185 2.95 -17.09 23.31
C ILE A 185 3.33 -17.66 21.94
N ARG A 186 3.17 -18.97 21.73
CA ARG A 186 3.49 -19.61 20.43
C ARG A 186 2.54 -19.17 19.33
N TRP A 187 1.27 -18.93 19.67
CA TRP A 187 0.28 -18.40 18.73
C TRP A 187 0.60 -16.95 18.35
N MET A 188 0.85 -16.07 19.32
CA MET A 188 1.19 -14.67 19.07
C MET A 188 2.51 -14.54 18.28
N SER A 189 3.56 -15.26 18.70
CA SER A 189 4.86 -15.20 18.01
C SER A 189 4.79 -15.64 16.56
N SER A 190 3.93 -16.62 16.24
CA SER A 190 3.72 -17.04 14.86
C SER A 190 3.13 -15.94 13.97
N HIS A 191 2.22 -15.11 14.50
CA HIS A 191 1.67 -13.98 13.76
C HIS A 191 2.68 -12.84 13.63
N LEU A 192 3.46 -12.56 14.68
CA LEU A 192 4.50 -11.53 14.64
C LEU A 192 5.61 -11.88 13.63
N ILE A 193 6.04 -13.15 13.58
CA ILE A 193 7.02 -13.63 12.59
C ILE A 193 6.46 -13.48 11.17
N VAL A 194 5.19 -13.87 10.95
CA VAL A 194 4.58 -13.72 9.62
C VAL A 194 4.43 -12.25 9.25
N ALA A 195 4.03 -11.39 10.18
CA ALA A 195 3.87 -9.96 9.96
C ALA A 195 5.21 -9.28 9.60
N SER A 196 6.29 -9.61 10.33
CA SER A 196 7.63 -9.06 10.08
C SER A 196 8.22 -9.51 8.74
N LEU A 197 8.04 -10.79 8.38
CA LEU A 197 8.45 -11.31 7.08
C LEU A 197 7.65 -10.70 5.93
N CYS A 198 6.33 -10.54 6.10
CA CYS A 198 5.48 -9.90 5.12
C CYS A 198 5.86 -8.42 4.89
N SER A 199 6.13 -7.67 5.95
CA SER A 199 6.52 -6.26 5.81
C SER A 199 7.89 -6.09 5.20
N ALA A 200 8.84 -6.98 5.53
CA ALA A 200 10.13 -7.04 4.86
C ALA A 200 9.97 -7.36 3.37
N ALA A 201 9.14 -8.34 3.02
CA ALA A 201 8.84 -8.67 1.63
C ALA A 201 8.20 -7.50 0.85
N LEU A 202 7.32 -6.72 1.48
CA LEU A 202 6.74 -5.51 0.88
C LEU A 202 7.83 -4.46 0.58
N LEU A 203 8.73 -4.18 1.53
CA LEU A 203 9.81 -3.21 1.33
C LEU A 203 10.85 -3.69 0.31
N LEU A 204 11.14 -4.99 0.26
CA LEU A 204 11.99 -5.58 -0.77
C LEU A 204 11.34 -5.42 -2.15
N ALA A 205 10.05 -5.72 -2.28
CA ALA A 205 9.33 -5.53 -3.54
C ALA A 205 9.30 -4.06 -3.97
N VAL A 206 9.13 -3.13 -3.02
CA VAL A 206 9.21 -1.68 -3.27
C VAL A 206 10.61 -1.29 -3.77
N GLY A 207 11.68 -1.78 -3.13
CA GLY A 207 13.05 -1.49 -3.52
C GLY A 207 13.39 -2.05 -4.91
N ILE A 208 12.97 -3.28 -5.21
CA ILE A 208 13.19 -3.92 -6.52
C ILE A 208 12.43 -3.16 -7.61
N ALA A 209 11.12 -2.95 -7.43
CA ALA A 209 10.30 -2.28 -8.43
C ALA A 209 10.72 -0.81 -8.62
N GLY A 210 10.96 -0.10 -7.51
CA GLY A 210 11.41 1.29 -7.52
C GLY A 210 12.78 1.45 -8.17
N GLY A 211 13.76 0.63 -7.79
CA GLY A 211 15.11 0.68 -8.35
C GLY A 211 15.16 0.35 -9.84
N LEU A 212 14.40 -0.66 -10.28
CA LEU A 212 14.31 -1.00 -11.70
C LEU A 212 13.71 0.16 -12.50
N VAL A 213 12.59 0.72 -12.04
CA VAL A 213 11.89 1.78 -12.78
C VAL A 213 12.67 3.09 -12.76
N TYR A 214 13.22 3.48 -11.62
CA TYR A 214 14.02 4.70 -11.51
C TYR A 214 15.29 4.59 -12.36
N GLY A 215 16.04 3.49 -12.25
CA GLY A 215 17.28 3.29 -13.00
C GLY A 215 17.06 3.25 -14.51
N LEU A 216 15.97 2.62 -14.98
CA LEU A 216 15.58 2.67 -16.39
C LEU A 216 15.20 4.07 -16.85
N ALA A 217 14.48 4.84 -16.01
CA ALA A 217 14.06 6.20 -16.34
C ALA A 217 15.22 7.22 -16.30
N ALA A 218 16.22 7.00 -15.44
CA ALA A 218 17.41 7.84 -15.30
C ALA A 218 18.51 7.49 -16.33
N GLY A 219 18.49 6.28 -16.91
CA GLY A 219 19.50 5.83 -17.86
C GLY A 219 20.75 5.19 -17.23
N ASP A 220 20.79 5.05 -15.91
CA ASP A 220 21.86 4.36 -15.17
C ASP A 220 21.25 3.28 -14.26
N LEU A 221 20.98 2.10 -14.82
CA LEU A 221 20.31 1.04 -14.07
C LEU A 221 21.16 0.51 -12.92
N ASN A 222 22.47 0.37 -13.11
CA ASN A 222 23.30 -0.38 -12.18
C ASN A 222 23.53 0.39 -10.87
N ASN A 223 23.85 1.68 -10.95
CA ASN A 223 24.06 2.50 -9.77
C ASN A 223 22.73 2.83 -9.06
N GLU A 224 21.73 3.26 -9.82
CA GLU A 224 20.45 3.71 -9.29
C GLU A 224 19.64 2.57 -8.66
N PHE A 225 19.68 1.37 -9.24
CA PHE A 225 18.98 0.22 -8.68
C PHE A 225 19.41 -0.04 -7.23
N TRP A 226 20.71 -0.14 -6.98
CA TRP A 226 21.24 -0.44 -5.64
C TRP A 226 21.00 0.70 -4.66
N HIS A 227 21.06 1.95 -5.13
CA HIS A 227 20.78 3.11 -4.30
C HIS A 227 19.33 3.10 -3.80
N ILE A 228 18.36 2.99 -4.73
CA ILE A 228 16.93 2.97 -4.40
C ILE A 228 16.55 1.71 -3.61
N PHE A 229 17.13 0.56 -3.95
CA PHE A 229 16.95 -0.67 -3.20
C PHE A 229 17.43 -0.53 -1.76
N GLY A 230 18.62 0.05 -1.56
CA GLY A 230 19.19 0.34 -0.23
C GLY A 230 18.31 1.29 0.58
N MET A 231 17.78 2.36 -0.05
CA MET A 231 16.84 3.27 0.60
C MET A 231 15.61 2.53 1.14
N SER A 232 15.03 1.60 0.37
CA SER A 232 13.87 0.83 0.81
C SER A 232 14.19 -0.18 1.92
N VAL A 233 15.30 -0.92 1.78
CA VAL A 233 15.74 -1.91 2.78
C VAL A 233 16.05 -1.24 4.12
N SER A 234 16.60 -0.03 4.11
CA SER A 234 16.87 0.75 5.34
C SER A 234 15.61 1.02 6.18
N LYS A 235 14.40 0.90 5.60
CA LYS A 235 13.13 1.10 6.30
C LYS A 235 12.62 -0.15 7.02
N ILE A 236 13.24 -1.31 6.85
CA ILE A 236 12.83 -2.55 7.53
C ILE A 236 12.94 -2.41 9.05
N PRO A 237 14.08 -1.97 9.65
CA PRO A 237 14.18 -1.86 11.10
C PRO A 237 13.16 -0.87 11.71
N PRO A 238 12.96 0.36 11.17
CA PRO A 238 11.91 1.26 11.67
C PRO A 238 10.50 0.65 11.65
N VAL A 239 10.14 -0.07 10.59
CA VAL A 239 8.84 -0.75 10.50
C VAL A 239 8.70 -1.86 11.55
N TRP A 240 9.78 -2.60 11.83
CA TRP A 240 9.78 -3.61 12.89
C TRP A 240 9.70 -3.01 14.29
N ILE A 241 10.28 -1.83 14.52
CA ILE A 241 10.08 -1.09 15.78
C ILE A 241 8.59 -0.79 15.97
N LEU A 242 7.90 -0.29 14.95
CA LEU A 242 6.46 -0.01 15.02
C LEU A 242 5.62 -1.28 15.19
N LEU A 243 6.01 -2.39 14.56
CA LEU A 243 5.41 -3.71 14.79
C LEU A 243 5.55 -4.12 16.26
N GLY A 244 6.76 -3.98 16.83
CA GLY A 244 7.05 -4.31 18.23
C GLY A 244 6.28 -3.45 19.23
N VAL A 245 6.22 -2.13 18.99
CA VAL A 245 5.42 -1.20 19.80
C VAL A 245 3.94 -1.58 19.74
N THR A 246 3.42 -1.91 18.56
CA THR A 246 2.01 -2.31 18.43
C THR A 246 1.73 -3.63 19.13
N ALA A 247 2.65 -4.58 19.06
CA ALA A 247 2.55 -5.85 19.77
C ALA A 247 2.56 -5.65 21.29
N LEU A 248 3.42 -4.78 21.80
CA LEU A 248 3.50 -4.44 23.23
C LEU A 248 2.22 -3.77 23.72
N LEU A 249 1.64 -2.86 22.93
CA LEU A 249 0.37 -2.19 23.25
C LEU A 249 -0.84 -3.12 23.16
N TYR A 250 -0.75 -4.17 22.34
CA TYR A 250 -1.78 -5.20 22.22
C TYR A 250 -1.83 -6.09 23.47
N GLY A 251 -0.67 -6.52 23.98
CA GLY A 251 -0.54 -7.38 25.15
C GLY A 251 0.12 -8.73 24.85
#